data_AF-A0A2V9CE91-F1
#
_entry.id   AF-A0A2V9CE91-F1
#
_cell.length_a   1.000
_cell.length_b   1.000
_cell.length_c   1.000
_cell.angle_alpha   90.00
_cell.angle_beta   90.00
_cell.angle_gamma   90.00
#
_symmetry.space_group_name_H-M   'P 1'
#
loop_
_entity.id
_entity.type
_entity.pdbx_description
1 polymer ?
#
loop_
_entity_poly.entity_id
_entity_poly.type
_entity_poly.pdbx_seq_one_letter_code
_entity_poly.pdbx_strand_id
1 'polypeptide(L)'
;MHFINFVTWLNNSPWSVWLRENDYAFATIETFHILGLGLSVGTIMWVDLRLIGISMKRYRVEEMVRQLEQLALYGFLVMFISGFLLLCSE
;
A
#
# COMPACT_ATOMS: atom_id res chain seq x y z
N MET A 1 -23.74 12.70 16.00
CA MET A 1 -23.05 13.99 15.80
C MET A 1 -21.54 13.90 16.02
N HIS A 2 -21.01 13.16 17.02
CA HIS A 2 -19.56 13.05 17.26
C HIS A 2 -18.72 12.52 16.08
N PHE A 3 -19.20 11.50 15.35
CA PHE A 3 -18.47 10.93 14.21
C PHE A 3 -18.30 11.93 13.06
N ILE A 4 -19.37 12.64 12.70
CA ILE A 4 -19.35 13.64 11.63
C ILE A 4 -18.35 14.75 12.00
N ASN A 5 -18.38 15.26 13.22
CA ASN A 5 -17.46 16.32 13.66
C ASN A 5 -15.99 15.89 13.59
N PHE A 6 -15.69 14.62 13.89
CA PHE A 6 -14.33 14.06 13.79
C PHE A 6 -13.85 13.98 12.34
N VAL A 7 -14.70 13.47 11.43
CA VAL A 7 -14.38 13.41 9.99
C VAL A 7 -14.23 14.81 9.40
N THR A 8 -15.11 15.75 9.76
CA THR A 8 -15.01 17.16 9.33
C THR A 8 -13.75 17.85 9.88
N TRP A 9 -13.29 17.48 11.08
CA TRP A 9 -12.03 17.98 11.62
C TRP A 9 -10.81 17.45 10.85
N LEU A 10 -10.78 16.15 10.52
CA LEU A 10 -9.74 15.54 9.69
C LEU A 10 -9.70 16.16 8.28
N ASN A 11 -10.88 16.33 7.68
CA ASN A 11 -11.02 16.86 6.32
C ASN A 11 -10.66 18.36 6.19
N ASN A 12 -10.79 19.14 7.28
CA ASN A 12 -10.36 20.53 7.32
C ASN A 12 -8.89 20.70 7.80
N SER A 13 -8.16 19.60 7.96
CA SER A 13 -6.73 19.69 8.30
C SER A 13 -5.94 20.35 7.15
N PRO A 14 -4.91 21.16 7.45
CA PRO A 14 -4.09 21.80 6.42
C PRO A 14 -3.48 20.81 5.42
N TRP A 15 -3.22 19.57 5.87
CA TRP A 15 -2.72 18.49 5.01
C TRP A 15 -3.77 18.01 4.01
N SER A 16 -5.00 17.76 4.47
CA SER A 16 -6.13 17.34 3.63
C SER A 16 -6.49 18.40 2.59
N VAL A 17 -6.53 19.68 3.00
CA VAL A 17 -6.76 20.81 2.10
C VAL A 17 -5.66 20.92 1.06
N TRP A 18 -4.39 20.83 1.46
CA TRP A 18 -3.25 20.89 0.53
C TRP A 18 -3.24 19.73 -0.47
N LEU A 19 -3.57 18.52 -0.04
CA LEU A 19 -3.59 17.35 -0.92
C LEU A 19 -4.73 17.45 -1.95
N ARG A 20 -5.89 17.96 -1.54
CA ARG A 20 -7.05 18.18 -2.42
C ARG A 20 -6.86 19.35 -3.39
N GLU A 21 -6.14 20.40 -2.99
CA GLU A 21 -5.85 21.54 -3.86
C GLU A 21 -4.73 21.26 -4.87
N ASN A 22 -3.97 20.18 -4.69
CA ASN A 22 -2.80 19.87 -5.51
C ASN A 22 -2.92 18.50 -6.19
N ASP A 23 -3.47 18.50 -7.40
CA ASP A 23 -3.69 17.29 -8.22
C ASP A 23 -2.42 16.43 -8.38
N TYR A 24 -1.25 17.07 -8.50
CA TYR A 24 0.02 16.34 -8.62
C TYR A 24 0.41 15.62 -7.33
N ALA A 25 0.16 16.23 -6.16
CA ALA A 25 0.44 15.61 -4.88
C ALA A 25 -0.47 14.40 -4.65
N PHE A 26 -1.77 14.55 -4.92
CA PHE A 26 -2.73 13.46 -4.85
C PHE A 26 -2.33 12.31 -5.78
N ALA A 27 -2.11 12.59 -7.07
CA ALA A 27 -1.74 11.58 -8.07
C ALA A 27 -0.43 10.86 -7.73
N THR A 28 0.53 11.57 -7.15
CA THR A 28 1.81 10.96 -6.72
C THR A 28 1.59 9.98 -5.58
N ILE A 29 0.84 10.36 -4.54
CA ILE A 29 0.56 9.48 -3.39
C ILE A 29 -0.27 8.28 -3.84
N GLU A 30 -1.30 8.49 -4.67
CA GLU A 30 -2.12 7.42 -5.25
C GLU A 30 -1.27 6.46 -6.10
N THR A 31 -0.32 6.98 -6.87
CA THR A 31 0.62 6.14 -7.63
C THR A 31 1.45 5.26 -6.70
N PHE A 32 2.07 5.83 -5.65
CA PHE A 32 2.82 5.04 -4.67
C PHE A 32 1.94 4.03 -3.94
N HIS A 33 0.68 4.37 -3.69
CA HIS A 33 -0.30 3.47 -3.09
C HIS A 33 -0.53 2.23 -3.96
N ILE A 34 -0.86 2.42 -5.24
CA ILE A 34 -1.13 1.33 -6.18
C ILE A 34 0.15 0.51 -6.45
N LEU A 35 1.31 1.16 -6.53
CA LEU A 35 2.59 0.44 -6.65
C LEU A 35 2.90 -0.41 -5.42
N GLY A 36 2.66 0.11 -4.21
CA GLY A 36 2.80 -0.64 -2.96
C GLY A 36 1.86 -1.84 -2.91
N LEU A 37 0.61 -1.66 -3.35
CA LEU A 37 -0.37 -2.73 -3.49
C LEU A 37 0.11 -3.81 -4.48
N GLY A 38 0.52 -3.40 -5.69
CA GLY A 38 1.00 -4.33 -6.72
C GLY A 38 2.24 -5.11 -6.27
N LEU A 39 3.15 -4.46 -5.54
CA LEU A 39 4.34 -5.10 -4.99
C LEU A 39 4.01 -6.06 -3.85
N SER A 40 3.10 -5.68 -2.95
CA SER A 40 2.66 -6.54 -1.84
C SER A 40 1.88 -7.76 -2.35
N VAL A 41 0.82 -7.53 -3.12
CA VAL A 41 -0.02 -8.61 -3.68
C VAL A 41 0.77 -9.46 -4.67
N GLY A 42 1.59 -8.84 -5.52
CA GLY A 42 2.38 -9.55 -6.52
C GLY A 42 3.40 -10.51 -5.87
N THR A 43 4.08 -10.09 -4.80
CA THR A 43 5.05 -10.94 -4.09
C THR A 43 4.39 -12.12 -3.37
N ILE A 44 3.23 -11.90 -2.75
CA ILE A 44 2.41 -12.98 -2.16
C ILE A 44 1.97 -13.97 -3.24
N MET A 45 1.49 -13.48 -4.39
CA MET A 45 1.10 -14.33 -5.52
C MET A 45 2.27 -15.21 -6.00
N TRP A 46 3.50 -14.69 -6.05
CA TRP A 46 4.68 -15.48 -6.40
C TRP A 46 4.99 -16.57 -5.37
N VAL A 47 4.80 -16.29 -4.08
CA VAL A 47 4.93 -17.30 -3.01
C VAL A 47 3.87 -18.40 -3.16
N ASP A 48 2.62 -18.04 -3.45
CA ASP A 48 1.54 -19.02 -3.65
C ASP A 48 1.81 -19.91 -4.87
N LEU A 49 2.19 -19.32 -6.01
CA LEU A 49 2.60 -20.05 -7.23
C LEU A 49 3.77 -20.99 -6.98
N ARG A 50 4.67 -20.62 -6.05
CA ARG A 50 5.77 -21.47 -5.61
C ARG A 50 5.29 -22.64 -4.77
N LEU A 51 4.40 -22.39 -3.80
CA LEU A 51 3.88 -23.41 -2.88
C LEU A 51 3.07 -24.49 -3.62
N ILE A 52 2.30 -24.11 -4.64
CA ILE A 52 1.56 -25.07 -5.49
C ILE A 52 2.43 -25.77 -6.54
N GLY A 53 3.74 -25.47 -6.57
CA GLY A 53 4.70 -26.16 -7.43
C GLY A 53 4.61 -25.78 -8.91
N ILE A 54 4.04 -24.62 -9.25
CA ILE A 54 4.02 -24.11 -10.63
C ILE A 54 5.30 -23.32 -10.95
N SER A 55 5.87 -22.62 -9.97
CA SER A 55 7.01 -21.71 -10.19
C SER A 55 8.26 -22.01 -9.33
N MET A 56 9.41 -21.46 -9.76
CA MET A 56 10.71 -21.39 -9.07
C MET A 56 11.26 -22.69 -8.44
N LYS A 57 11.03 -23.86 -9.09
CA LYS A 57 11.49 -25.20 -8.65
C LYS A 57 12.98 -25.35 -8.31
N ARG A 58 13.84 -24.48 -8.85
CA ARG A 58 15.30 -24.55 -8.70
C ARG A 58 15.87 -23.91 -7.43
N TYR A 59 15.14 -23.05 -6.74
CA TYR A 59 15.66 -22.29 -5.59
C TYR A 59 15.17 -22.88 -4.26
N ARG A 60 15.98 -22.80 -3.19
CA ARG A 60 15.53 -23.16 -1.83
C ARG A 60 14.32 -22.30 -1.45
N VAL A 61 13.23 -22.96 -1.07
CA VAL A 61 11.94 -22.31 -0.77
C VAL A 61 12.10 -21.27 0.34
N GLU A 62 12.83 -21.62 1.40
CA GLU A 62 12.99 -20.80 2.60
C GLU A 62 13.63 -19.42 2.32
N GLU A 63 14.70 -19.39 1.52
CA GLU A 63 15.42 -18.15 1.23
C GLU A 63 14.63 -17.23 0.29
N MET A 64 13.92 -17.83 -0.66
CA MET A 64 13.06 -17.11 -1.60
C MET A 64 11.83 -16.52 -0.90
N VAL A 65 11.15 -17.31 -0.05
CA VAL A 65 9.99 -16.86 0.70
C VAL A 65 10.36 -15.71 1.63
N ARG A 66 11.48 -15.82 2.37
CA ARG A 66 11.90 -14.77 3.30
C ARG A 66 12.14 -13.42 2.60
N GLN A 67 12.74 -13.43 1.41
CA GLN A 67 12.97 -12.19 0.65
C GLN A 67 11.67 -11.60 0.10
N LEU A 68 10.80 -12.44 -0.47
CA LEU A 68 9.51 -11.98 -1.01
C LEU A 68 8.58 -11.50 0.08
N GLU A 69 8.56 -12.15 1.25
CA GLU A 69 7.79 -11.74 2.42
C GLU A 69 8.23 -10.38 2.93
N GLN A 70 9.54 -10.14 3.05
CA GLN A 70 10.06 -8.82 3.42
C GLN A 70 9.63 -7.75 2.41
N LEU A 71 9.76 -8.06 1.11
CA LEU A 71 9.33 -7.16 0.04
C LEU A 71 7.82 -6.89 0.12
N ALA A 72 7.01 -7.92 0.39
CA ALA A 72 5.57 -7.82 0.57
C ALA A 72 5.20 -6.87 1.72
N LEU A 73 5.94 -6.97 2.82
CA LEU A 73 5.75 -6.16 4.02
C LEU A 73 6.16 -4.70 3.78
N TYR A 74 7.25 -4.45 3.05
CA TYR A 74 7.59 -3.09 2.61
C TYR A 74 6.51 -2.49 1.70
N GLY A 75 6.03 -3.24 0.71
CA GLY A 75 4.93 -2.80 -0.16
C GLY A 75 3.65 -2.50 0.63
N PHE A 76 3.34 -3.34 1.61
CA PHE A 76 2.21 -3.16 2.50
C PHE A 76 2.35 -1.89 3.36
N LEU A 77 3.52 -1.63 3.94
CA LEU A 77 3.75 -0.42 4.73
C LEU A 77 3.58 0.85 3.89
N VAL A 78 4.12 0.87 2.67
CA VAL A 78 3.95 1.99 1.74
C VAL A 78 2.47 2.19 1.39
N MET A 79 1.77 1.12 1.04
CA MET A 79 0.33 1.15 0.74
C MET A 79 -0.49 1.61 1.94
N PHE A 80 -0.17 1.14 3.15
CA PHE A 80 -0.90 1.47 4.38
C PHE A 80 -0.76 2.95 4.74
N ILE A 81 0.47 3.48 4.69
CA ILE A 81 0.73 4.90 4.98
C ILE A 81 0.05 5.79 3.93
N SER A 82 0.29 5.52 2.64
CA SER A 82 -0.32 6.29 1.56
C SER A 82 -1.85 6.23 1.57
N GLY A 83 -2.43 5.06 1.86
CA GLY A 83 -3.88 4.89 1.96
C GLY A 83 -4.48 5.67 3.13
N PHE A 84 -3.79 5.71 4.27
CA PHE A 84 -4.22 6.54 5.41
C PHE A 84 -4.18 8.04 5.06
N LEU A 85 -3.16 8.47 4.32
CA LEU A 85 -3.05 9.85 3.85
C LEU A 85 -4.18 10.21 2.87
N LEU A 86 -4.52 9.33 1.93
CA LEU A 86 -5.61 9.54 0.98
C LEU A 86 -6.97 9.56 1.69
N LEU A 87 -7.20 8.67 2.65
CA LEU A 87 -8.43 8.66 3.45
C LEU A 87 -8.65 9.96 4.21
N CYS A 88 -7.59 10.65 4.63
CA CYS A 88 -7.71 11.95 5.29
C CYS A 88 -8.09 13.08 4.32
N SER A 89 -7.93 12.87 3.01
CA SER A 89 -8.18 13.85 1.95
C SER A 89 -9.58 13.79 1.34
N GLU A 90 -10.29 12.67 1.55
CA GLU A 90 -11.65 12.39 1.08
C GLU A 90 -12.68 12.69 2.18
#